data_AF-A0A7Z6ZVS0-F1
#
_entry.id   AF-A0A7Z6ZVS0-F1
#
_cell.length_a   1.000
_cell.length_b   1.000
_cell.length_c   1.000
_cell.angle_alpha   90.00
_cell.angle_beta   90.00
_cell.angle_gamma   90.00
#
_symmetry.space_group_name_H-M   'P 1'
#
loop_
_entity.id
_entity.type
_entity.pdbx_description
1 polymer ?
#
loop_
_entity_poly.entity_id
_entity_poly.type
_entity_poly.pdbx_seq_one_letter_code
_entity_poly.pdbx_strand_id
1 'polypeptide(L)'
;MSKKQPIDRFKLKAELVQQMLDGTISMGQMGKRIRSEGLQMTQEEVCKLLGLSRQVVSDIENDNGNPRLDSLQKYFKLMGLEIALLPRQRSELQPITSNT
;
A
#
# COMPACT_ATOMS: atom_id res chain seq x y z
N MET A 1 -2.21 -30.75 -7.08
CA MET A 1 -2.36 -29.35 -6.64
C MET A 1 -0.97 -28.78 -6.43
N SER A 2 -0.50 -27.91 -7.32
CA SER A 2 0.88 -27.38 -7.23
C SER A 2 0.99 -26.47 -6.00
N LYS A 3 1.87 -26.81 -5.05
CA LYS A 3 2.16 -25.97 -3.89
C LYS A 3 2.74 -24.66 -4.42
N LYS A 4 1.96 -23.58 -4.41
CA LYS A 4 2.50 -22.23 -4.65
C LYS A 4 3.60 -22.01 -3.61
N GLN A 5 4.79 -21.62 -4.08
CA GLN A 5 5.87 -21.25 -3.17
C GLN A 5 5.40 -20.14 -2.23
N PRO A 6 5.89 -20.11 -0.97
CA PRO A 6 5.56 -19.03 -0.04
C PRO A 6 5.88 -17.68 -0.68
N ILE A 7 4.93 -16.75 -0.68
CA ILE A 7 5.18 -15.38 -1.13
C ILE A 7 6.22 -14.76 -0.20
N ASP A 8 7.32 -14.27 -0.77
CA ASP A 8 8.23 -13.37 -0.08
C ASP A 8 7.54 -12.00 0.03
N ARG A 9 7.03 -11.72 1.23
CA ARG A 9 6.26 -10.50 1.53
C ARG A 9 7.12 -9.24 1.44
N PHE A 10 8.43 -9.34 1.74
CA PHE A 10 9.34 -8.21 1.64
C PHE A 10 9.57 -7.85 0.18
N LYS A 11 9.84 -8.87 -0.65
CA LYS A 11 9.99 -8.69 -2.10
C LYS A 11 8.73 -8.13 -2.74
N LEU A 12 7.56 -8.70 -2.44
CA LEU A 12 6.27 -8.20 -2.93
C LEU A 12 6.07 -6.73 -2.57
N LYS A 13 6.31 -6.35 -1.30
CA LYS A 13 6.16 -4.96 -0.86
C LYS A 13 7.10 -4.02 -1.63
N ALA A 14 8.37 -4.40 -1.76
CA ALA A 14 9.35 -3.59 -2.49
C ALA A 14 8.96 -3.39 -3.97
N GLU A 15 8.55 -4.47 -4.65
CA GLU A 15 8.09 -4.41 -6.05
C GLU A 15 6.86 -3.51 -6.23
N LEU A 16 5.90 -3.59 -5.30
CA LEU A 16 4.68 -2.79 -5.36
C LEU A 16 4.94 -1.31 -5.04
N VAL A 17 5.82 -1.02 -4.08
CA VAL A 17 6.25 0.35 -3.79
C VAL A 17 6.96 0.94 -5.00
N GLN A 18 7.84 0.20 -5.66
CA GLN A 18 8.52 0.66 -6.87
C GLN A 18 7.52 0.96 -7.99
N GLN A 19 6.56 0.06 -8.25
CA GLN A 19 5.49 0.29 -9.22
C GLN A 19 4.67 1.55 -8.93
N MET A 20 4.40 1.84 -7.65
CA MET A 20 3.70 3.05 -7.21
C MET A 20 4.54 4.32 -7.39
N LEU A 21 5.84 4.28 -7.08
CA LEU A 21 6.77 5.40 -7.32
C LEU A 21 6.94 5.67 -8.82
N ASP A 22 6.97 4.63 -9.64
CA ASP A 22 6.92 4.69 -11.11
C ASP A 22 5.50 5.01 -11.62
N GLY A 23 4.53 5.19 -10.70
CA GLY A 23 3.09 5.37 -10.90
C GLY A 23 2.50 4.59 -12.06
N THR A 24 2.92 3.34 -12.14
CA THR A 24 2.26 2.30 -12.93
C THR A 24 1.01 1.80 -12.21
N ILE A 25 0.99 1.89 -10.88
CA ILE A 25 -0.16 1.65 -10.02
C ILE A 25 -0.35 2.80 -9.04
N SER A 26 -1.57 2.95 -8.53
CA SER A 26 -1.88 3.91 -7.48
C SER A 26 -1.48 3.40 -6.09
N MET A 27 -1.48 4.31 -5.12
CA MET A 27 -1.38 3.99 -3.69
C MET A 27 -2.49 3.01 -3.23
N GLY A 28 -3.72 3.17 -3.71
CA GLY A 28 -4.85 2.30 -3.38
C GLY A 28 -4.65 0.88 -3.90
N GLN A 29 -4.28 0.75 -5.18
CA GLN A 29 -3.99 -0.53 -5.82
C GLN A 29 -2.81 -1.25 -5.17
N MET A 30 -1.73 -0.52 -4.85
CA MET A 30 -0.59 -1.02 -4.08
C MET A 30 -1.04 -1.58 -2.73
N GLY A 31 -1.81 -0.79 -1.96
CA GLY A 31 -2.32 -1.19 -0.66
C GLY A 31 -3.21 -2.44 -0.72
N LYS A 32 -4.10 -2.51 -1.73
CA LYS A 32 -4.95 -3.68 -1.97
C LYS A 32 -4.16 -4.95 -2.18
N ARG A 33 -3.11 -4.89 -3.02
CA ARG A 33 -2.24 -6.03 -3.31
C ARG A 33 -1.43 -6.46 -2.09
N ILE A 34 -0.85 -5.51 -1.35
CA ILE A 34 -0.14 -5.84 -0.09
C ILE A 34 -1.11 -6.52 0.88
N ARG A 35 -2.34 -6.02 1.04
CA ARG A 35 -3.35 -6.64 1.90
C ARG A 35 -3.68 -8.07 1.46
N SER A 36 -4.08 -8.27 0.20
CA SER A 36 -4.61 -9.57 -0.24
C SER A 36 -3.53 -10.62 -0.53
N GLU A 37 -2.40 -10.22 -1.10
CA GLU A 37 -1.32 -11.13 -1.50
C GLU A 37 -0.27 -11.28 -0.39
N GLY A 38 0.07 -10.18 0.28
CA GLY A 38 1.09 -10.15 1.33
C GLY A 38 0.55 -10.55 2.70
N LEU A 39 -0.40 -9.78 3.23
CA LEU A 39 -1.00 -10.03 4.54
C LEU A 39 -2.04 -11.15 4.53
N GLN A 40 -2.59 -11.48 3.34
CA GLN A 40 -3.66 -12.47 3.16
C GLN A 40 -4.91 -12.17 4.01
N MET A 41 -5.18 -10.88 4.22
CA MET A 41 -6.34 -10.40 4.97
C MET A 41 -7.46 -9.98 4.02
N THR A 42 -8.70 -10.19 4.41
CA THR A 42 -9.89 -9.58 3.84
C THR A 42 -10.00 -8.10 4.25
N GLN A 43 -10.81 -7.33 3.53
CA GLN A 43 -11.11 -5.95 3.95
C GLN A 43 -11.78 -5.92 5.35
N GLU A 44 -12.61 -6.91 5.66
CA GLU A 44 -13.32 -6.99 6.94
C GLU A 44 -12.37 -7.21 8.13
N GLU A 45 -11.36 -8.06 7.98
CA GLU A 45 -10.33 -8.26 9.00
C GLU A 45 -9.52 -6.98 9.24
N VAL A 46 -9.19 -6.24 8.16
CA VAL A 46 -8.52 -4.94 8.28
C VAL A 46 -9.42 -3.91 8.98
N CYS A 47 -10.71 -3.86 8.65
CA CYS A 47 -11.67 -2.98 9.31
C CYS A 47 -11.72 -3.23 10.83
N LYS A 48 -11.80 -4.50 11.25
CA LYS A 48 -11.80 -4.90 12.66
C LYS A 48 -10.51 -4.50 13.37
N LEU A 49 -9.36 -4.69 12.71
CA LEU A 49 -8.06 -4.37 13.30
C LEU A 49 -7.83 -2.85 13.47
N LEU A 50 -8.27 -2.05 12.49
CA LEU A 50 -7.97 -0.62 12.43
C LEU A 50 -9.09 0.28 12.95
N GLY A 51 -10.27 -0.27 13.25
CA GLY A 51 -11.46 0.51 13.60
C GLY A 51 -11.96 1.38 12.45
N LEU A 52 -11.75 0.94 11.21
CA LEU A 52 -12.21 1.63 10.00
C LEU A 52 -13.48 0.97 9.46
N SER A 53 -14.31 1.73 8.75
CA SER A 53 -15.47 1.15 8.06
C SER A 53 -15.03 0.43 6.78
N ARG A 54 -15.83 -0.55 6.34
CA ARG A 54 -15.60 -1.26 5.07
C ARG A 54 -15.60 -0.32 3.87
N GLN A 55 -16.46 0.70 3.89
CA GLN A 55 -16.49 1.73 2.87
C GLN A 55 -15.15 2.47 2.80
N VAL A 56 -14.58 2.88 3.93
CA VAL A 56 -13.28 3.57 3.97
C VAL A 56 -12.16 2.70 3.39
N VAL A 57 -12.07 1.43 3.78
CA VAL A 57 -11.05 0.52 3.24
C VAL A 57 -11.26 0.31 1.74
N SER A 58 -12.50 0.10 1.29
CA SER A 58 -12.82 -0.06 -0.13
C SER A 58 -12.50 1.20 -0.94
N ASP A 59 -12.81 2.37 -0.42
CA ASP A 59 -12.56 3.65 -1.08
C ASP A 59 -11.06 3.90 -1.24
N ILE A 60 -10.26 3.63 -0.20
CA ILE A 60 -8.79 3.68 -0.29
C ILE A 60 -8.29 2.74 -1.38
N GLU A 61 -8.75 1.50 -1.42
CA GLU A 61 -8.23 0.47 -2.34
C GLU A 61 -8.63 0.64 -3.81
N ASN A 62 -9.70 1.38 -4.07
CA ASN A 62 -10.20 1.61 -5.43
C ASN A 62 -10.01 3.07 -5.87
N ASP A 63 -9.16 3.83 -5.16
CA ASP A 63 -8.86 5.24 -5.43
C ASP A 63 -10.13 6.12 -5.54
N ASN A 64 -11.10 5.83 -4.68
CA ASN A 64 -12.40 6.48 -4.68
C ASN A 64 -12.58 7.38 -3.46
N GLY A 65 -13.42 8.41 -3.60
CA GLY A 65 -13.77 9.32 -2.52
C GLY A 65 -12.61 10.19 -2.04
N ASN A 66 -12.71 10.65 -0.79
CA ASN A 66 -11.72 11.50 -0.14
C ASN A 66 -11.46 10.99 1.29
N PRO A 67 -10.71 9.88 1.44
CA PRO A 67 -10.41 9.34 2.76
C PRO A 67 -9.61 10.35 3.58
N ARG A 68 -9.94 10.46 4.88
CA ARG A 68 -9.18 11.30 5.79
C ARG A 68 -7.73 10.82 5.89
N LEU A 69 -6.82 11.76 6.10
CA LEU A 69 -5.39 11.46 6.23
C LEU A 69 -5.10 10.44 7.35
N ASP A 70 -5.82 10.50 8.47
CA ASP A 70 -5.66 9.55 9.58
C ASP A 70 -6.08 8.13 9.20
N SER A 71 -7.15 7.97 8.42
CA SER A 71 -7.56 6.67 7.87
C SER A 71 -6.50 6.10 6.93
N LEU A 72 -5.94 6.94 6.05
CA LEU A 72 -4.85 6.54 5.16
C LEU A 72 -3.61 6.12 5.96
N GLN A 73 -3.18 6.92 6.94
CA GLN A 73 -2.04 6.61 7.80
C GLN A 73 -2.25 5.29 8.56
N LYS A 74 -3.43 5.05 9.16
CA LYS A 74 -3.74 3.78 9.84
C LYS A 74 -3.65 2.59 8.88
N TYR A 75 -4.22 2.72 7.69
CA TYR A 75 -4.25 1.67 6.68
C TYR A 75 -2.85 1.28 6.20
N PHE A 76 -2.01 2.26 5.85
CA PHE A 76 -0.64 1.98 5.37
C PHE A 76 0.31 1.61 6.50
N LYS A 77 0.10 2.10 7.72
CA LYS A 77 0.88 1.68 8.90
C LYS A 77 0.80 0.17 9.15
N LEU A 78 -0.37 -0.45 8.92
CA LEU A 78 -0.53 -1.91 9.00
C LEU A 78 0.42 -2.67 8.05
N MET A 79 0.81 -2.04 6.94
CA MET A 79 1.68 -2.62 5.91
C MET A 79 3.17 -2.30 6.17
N GLY A 80 3.48 -1.63 7.28
CA GLY A 80 4.81 -1.08 7.54
C GLY A 80 5.21 -0.06 6.48
N LEU A 81 4.27 0.83 6.14
CA LEU A 81 4.44 1.97 5.24
C LEU A 81 3.95 3.25 5.93
N GLU A 82 4.49 4.38 5.51
CA GLU A 82 4.06 5.71 5.95
C GLU A 82 3.72 6.59 4.73
N ILE A 83 2.99 7.67 4.97
CA ILE A 83 2.66 8.65 3.92
C ILE A 83 3.67 9.79 3.99
N ALA A 84 4.30 10.06 2.85
CA ALA A 84 5.27 11.13 2.68
C ALA A 84 4.94 11.97 1.42
N LEU A 85 5.47 13.19 1.39
CA LEU A 85 5.47 14.03 0.20
C LEU A 85 6.60 13.59 -0.72
N LEU A 86 6.32 13.50 -2.02
CA LEU A 86 7.31 13.19 -3.05
C LEU A 86 7.42 14.36 -4.03
N PRO A 87 8.60 14.57 -4.64
CA PRO A 87 8.74 15.46 -5.78
C PRO A 87 7.74 15.12 -6.87
N ARG A 88 7.21 16.16 -7.53
CA ARG A 88 6.27 15.97 -8.65
C ARG A 88 6.95 15.33 -9.85
N GLN A 89 8.22 15.66 -10.10
CA GLN A 89 9.00 15.05 -11.18
C GLN A 89 9.77 13.85 -10.63
N ARG A 90 9.53 12.67 -11.20
CA ARG A 90 10.19 11.43 -10.74
C ARG A 90 11.70 11.43 -10.93
N SER A 91 12.21 12.22 -11.87
CA SER A 91 13.66 12.44 -12.04
C SER A 91 14.34 13.00 -10.79
N GLU A 92 13.59 13.72 -9.93
CA GLU A 92 14.07 14.27 -8.66
C GLU A 92 14.10 13.25 -7.51
N LEU A 93 13.73 11.98 -7.74
CA LEU A 93 13.81 10.93 -6.71
C LEU A 93 15.22 10.33 -6.58
N GLN A 94 15.97 10.23 -7.69
CA GLN A 94 17.33 9.66 -7.75
C GLN A 94 18.39 10.39 -6.87
N PRO A 95 18.29 11.72 -6.62
CA PRO A 95 19.17 12.43 -5.69
C PRO A 95 18.89 12.19 -4.20
N ILE A 96 17.74 11.63 -3.81
CA ILE A 96 17.32 11.63 -2.39
C ILE A 96 17.81 10.37 -1.63
N THR A 97 17.91 9.22 -2.29
CA THR A 97 18.17 7.93 -1.63
C THR A 97 19.62 7.45 -1.69
N SER A 98 20.55 8.26 -2.22
CA SER A 98 21.95 7.84 -2.41
C SER A 98 22.88 8.06 -1.20
N ASN A 99 22.35 8.41 -0.02
CA ASN A 99 23.15 8.52 1.21
C ASN A 99 22.52 7.70 2.34
N THR A 100 22.84 6.42 2.45
CA THR A 100 23.00 5.68 3.71
C THR A 100 23.85 4.45 3.47
#